data_AF-I7ZB23-F1
#
_entry.id   AF-I7ZB23-F1
#
_cell.length_a   1.000
_cell.length_b   1.000
_cell.length_c   1.000
_cell.angle_alpha   90.00
_cell.angle_beta   90.00
_cell.angle_gamma   90.00
#
_symmetry.space_group_name_H-M   'P 1'
#
loop_
_entity.id
_entity.type
_entity.pdbx_description
1 polymer ?
#
loop_
_entity_poly.entity_id
_entity_poly.type
_entity_poly.pdbx_seq_one_letter_code
_entity_poly.pdbx_strand_id
1 'polypeptide(L)'
;MADKLIGFEDKAKVYMNSNPEFMPGFLPLSEVTNDRELRGPMSMIFTAVSALTYTLDDTYLKLNSEIHKGNLAYYNTVREAASGGLPGAKAIYEDTQKHFPGAPTKAQRKLKAAEAAEEAAAGR
;
A
#
# COMPACT_ATOMS: atom_id res chain seq x y z
N MET A 1 23.79 -1.06 16.07
CA MET A 1 24.02 -2.29 15.27
C MET A 1 24.96 -2.03 14.10
N ALA A 2 24.75 -0.98 13.29
CA ALA A 2 25.62 -0.63 12.17
C ALA A 2 27.11 -0.50 12.52
N ASP A 3 27.44 0.20 13.61
CA ASP A 3 28.83 0.43 14.04
C ASP A 3 29.58 -0.87 14.39
N LYS A 4 28.89 -1.84 15.00
CA LYS A 4 29.44 -3.17 15.30
C LYS A 4 29.71 -3.99 14.03
N LEU A 5 28.90 -3.80 12.99
CA LEU A 5 29.03 -4.51 11.71
C LEU A 5 30.17 -3.95 10.87
N ILE A 6 30.38 -2.63 10.88
CA ILE A 6 31.51 -1.97 10.21
C ILE A 6 32.83 -2.49 10.82
N GLY A 7 32.95 -2.46 12.15
CA GLY A 7 34.15 -2.95 12.83
C GLY A 7 34.42 -4.44 12.65
N PHE A 8 33.38 -5.26 12.43
CA PHE A 8 33.55 -6.67 12.05
C PHE A 8 34.06 -6.80 10.62
N GLU A 9 33.47 -6.08 9.66
CA GLU A 9 33.85 -6.15 8.25
C GLU A 9 35.31 -5.74 8.02
N ASP A 10 35.76 -4.65 8.65
CA ASP A 10 37.14 -4.19 8.54
C ASP A 10 38.13 -5.24 9.05
N LYS A 11 37.84 -5.84 10.21
CA LYS A 11 38.65 -6.92 10.78
C LYS A 11 38.62 -8.16 9.90
N ALA A 12 37.45 -8.55 9.42
CA ALA A 12 37.29 -9.69 8.52
C ALA A 12 38.10 -9.49 7.24
N LYS A 13 38.06 -8.30 6.63
CA LYS A 13 38.87 -7.95 5.46
C LYS A 13 40.37 -8.12 5.76
N VAL A 14 40.85 -7.62 6.90
CA VAL A 14 42.25 -7.78 7.30
C VAL A 14 42.63 -9.27 7.44
N TYR A 15 41.85 -10.04 8.18
CA TYR A 15 42.16 -11.47 8.43
C TYR A 15 42.06 -12.33 7.17
N MET A 16 41.11 -12.06 6.27
CA MET A 16 41.00 -12.75 4.98
C MET A 16 42.23 -12.54 4.10
N ASN A 17 42.88 -11.37 4.19
CA ASN A 17 44.10 -11.09 3.43
C ASN A 17 45.35 -11.71 4.09
N SER A 18 45.43 -11.68 5.43
CA SER A 18 46.62 -12.15 6.15
C SER A 18 46.63 -13.65 6.46
N ASN A 19 45.48 -14.33 6.38
CA ASN A 19 45.36 -15.76 6.70
C ASN A 19 44.52 -16.49 5.62
N PRO A 20 45.01 -16.57 4.37
CA PRO A 20 44.28 -17.18 3.26
C PRO A 20 43.97 -18.67 3.47
N GLU A 21 44.67 -19.38 4.36
CA GLU A 21 44.41 -20.77 4.70
C GLU A 21 43.04 -21.02 5.35
N PHE A 22 42.43 -19.98 5.93
CA PHE A 22 41.07 -20.04 6.49
C PHE A 22 40.00 -19.61 5.49
N MET A 23 40.37 -19.22 4.26
CA MET A 23 39.40 -18.92 3.22
C MET A 23 38.69 -20.20 2.77
N PRO A 24 37.34 -20.23 2.75
CA PRO A 24 36.62 -21.37 2.21
C PRO A 24 36.97 -21.56 0.73
N GLY A 25 37.21 -22.81 0.30
CA GLY A 25 37.63 -23.10 -1.08
C GLY A 25 36.61 -22.70 -2.16
N PHE A 26 35.36 -22.44 -1.79
CA PHE A 26 34.32 -21.96 -2.69
C PHE A 26 34.26 -20.43 -2.80
N LEU A 27 35.00 -19.69 -1.97
CA LEU A 27 34.91 -18.23 -1.87
C LEU A 27 36.27 -17.58 -2.17
N PRO A 28 36.53 -17.22 -3.43
CA PRO A 28 37.76 -16.53 -3.77
C PRO A 28 37.74 -15.10 -3.20
N LEU A 29 38.89 -14.66 -2.66
CA LEU A 29 39.04 -13.33 -2.08
C LEU A 29 38.74 -12.19 -3.07
N SER A 30 38.96 -12.43 -4.37
CA SER A 30 38.65 -11.50 -5.44
C SER A 30 37.16 -11.22 -5.57
N GLU A 31 36.29 -12.23 -5.42
CA GLU A 31 34.84 -12.04 -5.48
C GLU A 31 34.36 -11.16 -4.32
N VAL A 32 34.79 -11.48 -3.10
CA VAL A 32 34.43 -10.67 -1.91
C VAL A 32 34.94 -9.23 -2.03
N THR A 33 36.09 -9.02 -2.68
CA THR A 33 36.63 -7.68 -2.92
C THR A 33 35.80 -6.91 -3.94
N ASN A 34 35.45 -7.55 -5.06
CA ASN A 34 34.58 -6.96 -6.09
C ASN A 34 33.21 -6.55 -5.49
N ASP A 35 32.61 -7.38 -4.65
CA ASP A 35 31.33 -7.09 -4.01
C ASP A 35 31.42 -5.88 -3.05
N ARG A 36 32.53 -5.74 -2.31
CA ARG A 36 32.77 -4.58 -1.45
C ARG A 36 32.89 -3.30 -2.27
N GLU A 37 33.59 -3.35 -3.39
CA GLU A 37 33.76 -2.20 -4.29
C GLU A 37 32.44 -1.80 -4.95
N LEU A 38 31.62 -2.77 -5.35
CA LEU A 38 30.32 -2.54 -5.99
C LEU A 38 29.29 -1.90 -5.05
N ARG A 39 29.45 -2.07 -3.73
CA ARG A 39 28.52 -1.53 -2.72
C ARG A 39 28.34 -0.02 -2.82
N GLY A 40 29.43 0.73 -3.06
CA GLY A 40 29.38 2.19 -3.17
C GLY A 40 28.48 2.66 -4.33
N PRO A 41 28.79 2.27 -5.58
CA PRO A 41 27.94 2.54 -6.74
C PRO A 41 26.49 2.09 -6.56
N MET A 42 26.27 0.89 -6.02
CA MET A 42 24.93 0.37 -5.81
C MET A 42 24.13 1.22 -4.81
N SER A 43 24.77 1.68 -3.73
CA SER A 43 24.13 2.56 -2.73
C SER A 43 23.68 3.89 -3.35
N MET A 44 24.46 4.45 -4.28
CA MET A 44 24.09 5.69 -4.98
C MET A 44 22.85 5.47 -5.87
N ILE A 45 22.83 4.38 -6.63
CA ILE A 45 21.68 4.01 -7.48
C ILE A 45 20.43 3.78 -6.62
N PHE A 46 20.58 3.01 -5.54
CA PHE A 46 19.49 2.72 -4.61
C PHE A 46 18.91 4.01 -4.02
N THR A 47 19.76 4.94 -3.62
CA THR A 47 19.33 6.25 -3.08
C THR A 47 18.56 7.06 -4.11
N ALA A 48 19.05 7.12 -5.36
CA ALA A 48 18.39 7.84 -6.44
C ALA A 48 17.01 7.25 -6.78
N VAL A 49 16.91 5.92 -6.90
CA VAL A 49 15.64 5.22 -7.17
C VAL A 49 14.67 5.39 -6.01
N SER A 50 15.15 5.37 -4.77
CA SER A 50 14.31 5.57 -3.58
C SER A 50 13.69 6.98 -3.57
N ALA A 51 14.49 8.00 -3.88
CA ALA A 51 14.01 9.38 -3.97
C ALA A 51 12.95 9.57 -5.08
N LEU A 52 13.19 8.96 -6.25
CA LEU A 52 12.21 8.96 -7.34
C LEU A 52 10.91 8.26 -6.93
N THR A 53 11.02 7.08 -6.30
CA THR A 53 9.86 6.30 -5.84
C THR A 53 9.03 7.09 -4.85
N TYR A 54 9.66 7.77 -3.89
CA TYR A 54 8.96 8.63 -2.94
C TYR A 54 8.15 9.73 -3.64
N THR A 55 8.73 10.38 -4.65
CA THR A 55 8.05 11.45 -5.40
C THR A 55 6.89 10.90 -6.25
N LEU A 56 7.06 9.71 -6.82
CA LEU A 56 6.01 9.04 -7.58
C LEU A 56 4.84 8.63 -6.67
N ASP A 57 5.13 8.13 -5.47
CA ASP A 57 4.10 7.74 -4.49
C ASP A 57 3.25 8.94 -4.07
N ASP A 58 3.88 10.07 -3.74
CA ASP A 58 3.20 11.33 -3.42
C ASP A 58 2.30 11.81 -4.58
N THR A 59 2.81 11.71 -5.81
CA THR A 59 2.05 12.08 -7.00
C THR A 59 0.86 11.15 -7.22
N TYR A 60 1.06 9.85 -7.03
CA TYR A 60 0.03 8.84 -7.17
C TYR A 60 -1.08 9.02 -6.13
N LEU A 61 -0.73 9.32 -4.88
CA LEU A 61 -1.67 9.67 -3.83
C LEU A 61 -2.52 10.89 -4.20
N LYS A 62 -1.88 11.94 -4.74
CA LYS A 62 -2.58 13.15 -5.18
C LYS A 62 -3.54 12.86 -6.34
N LEU A 63 -3.11 12.10 -7.35
CA LEU A 63 -3.97 11.70 -8.46
C LEU A 63 -5.20 10.94 -7.98
N ASN A 64 -5.03 9.98 -7.08
CA ASN A 64 -6.14 9.22 -6.50
C ASN A 64 -7.11 10.10 -5.72
N SER A 65 -6.60 11.10 -5.00
CA SER A 65 -7.44 12.08 -4.29
C SER A 65 -8.30 12.89 -5.27
N GLU A 66 -7.72 13.39 -6.37
CA GLU A 66 -8.47 14.16 -7.38
C GLU A 66 -9.48 13.29 -8.14
N ILE A 67 -9.11 12.07 -8.50
CA ILE A 67 -10.05 11.10 -9.10
C ILE A 67 -11.22 10.84 -8.15
N HIS A 68 -10.94 10.62 -6.86
CA HIS A 68 -11.99 10.39 -5.87
C HIS A 68 -12.93 11.59 -5.72
N LYS A 69 -12.40 12.81 -5.67
CA LYS A 69 -13.20 14.05 -5.66
C LYS A 69 -14.09 14.16 -6.90
N GLY A 70 -13.54 13.88 -8.09
CA GLY A 70 -14.30 13.88 -9.33
C GLY A 70 -15.44 12.86 -9.32
N ASN A 71 -15.16 11.63 -8.86
CA ASN A 71 -16.17 10.59 -8.73
C ASN A 71 -17.29 10.98 -7.75
N LEU A 72 -16.95 11.59 -6.61
CA LEU A 72 -17.94 12.10 -5.65
C LEU A 72 -18.78 13.25 -6.22
N ALA A 73 -18.16 14.17 -6.96
CA ALA A 73 -18.88 15.25 -7.63
C ALA A 73 -19.89 14.69 -8.63
N TYR A 74 -19.48 13.74 -9.48
CA TYR A 74 -20.36 13.06 -10.42
C TYR A 74 -21.51 12.34 -9.70
N TYR A 75 -21.22 11.56 -8.66
CA TYR A 75 -22.24 10.90 -7.84
C TYR A 75 -23.29 11.89 -7.30
N ASN A 76 -22.85 13.04 -6.77
CA ASN A 76 -23.75 14.06 -6.26
C ASN A 76 -24.63 14.66 -7.36
N THR A 77 -24.08 14.94 -8.55
CA THR A 77 -24.86 15.40 -9.71
C THR A 77 -25.89 14.37 -10.15
N VAL A 78 -25.53 13.09 -10.20
CA VAL A 78 -26.47 12.00 -10.53
C VAL A 78 -27.57 11.89 -9.48
N ARG A 79 -27.24 12.02 -8.19
CA ARG A 79 -28.22 12.05 -7.08
C ARG A 79 -29.23 13.20 -7.24
N GLU A 80 -28.76 14.39 -7.56
CA GLU A 80 -29.61 15.56 -7.78
C GLU A 80 -30.49 15.38 -9.02
N ALA A 81 -29.92 14.89 -10.12
CA ALA A 81 -30.66 14.59 -11.35
C ALA A 81 -31.73 13.50 -11.16
N ALA A 82 -31.43 12.46 -10.39
CA ALA A 82 -32.39 11.42 -10.01
C ALA A 82 -33.54 11.99 -9.18
N SER A 83 -33.24 12.91 -8.25
CA SER A 83 -34.25 13.60 -7.45
C SER A 83 -35.12 14.54 -8.29
N GLY A 84 -34.55 15.15 -9.32
CA GLY A 84 -35.25 15.97 -10.32
C GLY A 84 -35.99 15.17 -11.40
N GLY A 85 -35.95 13.83 -11.37
CA GLY A 85 -36.66 12.97 -12.31
C GLY A 85 -36.04 12.87 -13.71
N LEU A 86 -34.76 13.20 -13.88
CA LEU A 86 -34.08 13.05 -15.17
C LEU A 86 -34.08 11.57 -15.61
N PRO A 87 -34.52 11.24 -16.84
CA PRO A 87 -34.51 9.86 -17.34
C PRO A 87 -33.12 9.21 -17.24
N GLY A 88 -33.07 7.96 -16.76
CA GLY A 88 -31.82 7.20 -16.60
C GLY A 88 -31.00 7.52 -15.35
N ALA A 89 -31.14 8.71 -14.75
CA ALA A 89 -30.34 9.11 -13.58
C ALA A 89 -30.61 8.24 -12.34
N LYS A 90 -31.87 7.82 -12.12
CA LYS A 90 -32.25 6.95 -11.00
C LYS A 90 -31.52 5.61 -11.01
N ALA A 91 -31.44 4.96 -12.18
CA ALA A 91 -30.74 3.68 -12.32
C ALA A 91 -29.24 3.80 -12.00
N ILE A 92 -28.59 4.86 -12.48
CA ILE A 92 -27.18 5.13 -12.20
C ILE A 92 -26.96 5.43 -10.72
N TYR A 93 -27.83 6.24 -10.11
CA TYR A 93 -27.75 6.56 -8.68
C TYR A 93 -27.90 5.31 -7.81
N GLU A 94 -28.92 4.49 -8.05
CA GLU A 94 -29.19 3.28 -7.27
C GLU A 94 -28.06 2.26 -7.37
N ASP A 95 -27.37 2.19 -8.51
CA ASP A 95 -26.21 1.32 -8.67
C ASP A 95 -24.99 1.84 -7.91
N THR A 96 -24.64 3.11 -8.12
CA THR A 96 -23.47 3.74 -7.49
C THR A 96 -23.62 3.89 -5.98
N GLN A 97 -24.84 4.11 -5.47
CA GLN A 97 -25.12 4.22 -4.04
C GLN A 97 -24.74 2.93 -3.27
N LYS A 98 -24.76 1.76 -3.91
CA LYS A 98 -24.39 0.47 -3.26
C LYS A 98 -22.96 0.48 -2.70
N HIS A 99 -22.07 1.29 -3.28
CA HIS A 99 -20.69 1.44 -2.83
C HIS A 99 -20.54 2.34 -1.60
N PHE A 100 -21.60 3.07 -1.24
CA PHE A 100 -21.67 3.89 -0.02
C PHE A 100 -22.76 3.34 0.89
N PRO A 101 -22.54 2.21 1.57
CA PRO A 101 -23.42 1.77 2.64
C PRO A 101 -23.30 2.77 3.79
N GLY A 102 -24.04 3.87 3.70
CA GLY A 102 -24.25 4.75 4.84
C GLY A 102 -24.81 3.95 6.01
N ALA A 103 -24.71 4.52 7.21
CA ALA A 103 -25.33 3.94 8.40
C ALA A 103 -26.79 3.56 8.05
N PRO A 104 -27.25 2.35 8.44
CA PRO A 104 -28.53 1.82 7.98
C PRO A 104 -29.62 2.86 8.21
N THR A 105 -30.47 3.07 7.20
CA THR A 105 -31.60 3.99 7.32
C THR A 105 -32.49 3.57 8.50
N LYS A 106 -33.25 4.50 9.09
CA LYS A 106 -34.17 4.19 10.20
C LYS A 106 -35.14 3.06 9.84
N ALA A 107 -35.53 2.96 8.56
CA ALA A 107 -36.34 1.87 8.03
C ALA A 107 -35.59 0.52 8.03
N GLN A 108 -34.35 0.49 7.52
CA GLN A 108 -33.52 -0.72 7.54
C GLN A 108 -33.17 -1.19 8.97
N ARG A 109 -33.03 -0.26 9.93
CA ARG A 109 -32.85 -0.60 11.35
C ARG A 109 -34.13 -1.19 11.95
N LYS A 110 -35.30 -0.65 11.61
CA LYS A 110 -36.59 -1.20 12.06
C LYS A 110 -36.83 -2.60 11.47
N LEU A 111 -36.49 -2.80 10.20
CA LEU A 111 -36.64 -4.09 9.54
C LEU A 111 -35.71 -5.14 10.18
N LYS A 112 -34.41 -4.84 10.33
CA LYS A 112 -33.47 -5.72 11.04
C LYS A 112 -33.85 -5.99 12.49
N ALA A 113 -34.41 -5.01 13.19
CA ALA A 113 -34.88 -5.18 14.57
C ALA A 113 -36.13 -6.06 14.66
N ALA A 114 -37.02 -6.00 13.66
CA ALA A 114 -38.19 -6.87 13.57
C ALA A 114 -37.80 -8.32 13.24
N GLU A 115 -36.90 -8.50 12.26
CA GLU A 115 -36.36 -9.82 11.87
C GLU A 115 -35.64 -10.49 13.05
N ALA A 116 -34.80 -9.75 13.78
CA ALA A 116 -34.09 -10.28 14.96
C ALA A 116 -35.04 -10.62 16.13
N ALA A 117 -36.15 -9.88 16.28
CA ALA A 117 -37.16 -10.16 17.29
C ALA A 117 -37.99 -11.41 16.95
N GLU A 118 -38.25 -11.65 15.67
CA GLU A 118 -38.96 -12.83 15.17
C GLU A 118 -38.09 -14.10 15.31
N GLU A 119 -36.80 -14.02 14.97
CA GLU A 119 -35.86 -15.14 15.11
C GLU A 119 -35.63 -15.52 16.58
N ALA A 120 -35.55 -14.54 17.49
CA ALA A 120 -35.46 -14.77 18.93
C ALA A 120 -36.74 -15.37 19.53
N ALA A 121 -37.91 -15.12 18.92
CA ALA A 121 -39.19 -15.68 19.34
C ALA A 121 -39.43 -17.10 18.82
N ALA A 122 -38.84 -17.46 17.68
CA ALA A 122 -38.97 -18.78 17.05
C ALA A 122 -38.01 -19.85 17.63
N GLY A 123 -37.02 -19.45 18.42
CA GLY A 123 -35.96 -20.32 18.95
C GLY A 123 -36.19 -20.90 20.37
N ARG A 124 -37.42 -21.10 20.84
CA ARG A 124 -37.73 -21.78 22.11
C ARG A 124 -38.62 -22.99 21.93
#